data_AF-A0A2V8B6Q2-F1
#
_entry.id   AF-A0A2V8B6Q2-F1
#
_cell.length_a   1.000
_cell.length_b   1.000
_cell.length_c   1.000
_cell.angle_alpha   90.00
_cell.angle_beta   90.00
_cell.angle_gamma   90.00
#
_symmetry.space_group_name_H-M   'P 1'
#
loop_
_entity.id
_entity.type
_entity.pdbx_description
1 polymer ?
#
loop_
_entity_poly.entity_id
_entity_poly.type
_entity_poly.pdbx_seq_one_letter_code
_entity_poly.pdbx_strand_id
1 'polypeptide(L)'
;MCTDMHRPYLNAVGTVLSKAEIVFDKFHVRQHASAALDDVRRQEFFRAGAVMREHGRGKRWLLLRRWKTVHGSKRRELQTLFAANRRR
;
A
#
# COMPACT_ATOMS: atom_id res chain seq x y z
N MET A 1 -13.64 -8.84 19.75
CA MET A 1 -12.21 -9.06 20.10
C MET A 1 -11.37 -8.57 18.93
N CYS A 2 -10.34 -7.76 19.19
CA CYS A 2 -9.39 -7.32 18.16
C CYS A 2 -8.29 -8.38 18.02
N THR A 3 -7.99 -8.83 16.80
CA THR A 3 -7.00 -9.90 16.58
C THR A 3 -6.23 -9.74 15.28
N ASP A 4 -5.14 -10.50 15.19
CA ASP A 4 -4.35 -10.67 13.96
C ASP A 4 -5.17 -11.41 12.89
N MET A 5 -4.80 -11.27 11.63
CA MET A 5 -5.49 -11.89 10.50
C MET A 5 -5.14 -13.37 10.30
N HIS A 6 -4.15 -13.89 11.02
CA HIS A 6 -3.65 -15.25 10.88
C HIS A 6 -4.67 -16.29 11.36
N ARG A 7 -4.87 -17.34 10.54
CA ARG A 7 -5.96 -18.33 10.70
C ARG A 7 -6.01 -19.04 12.07
N PRO A 8 -4.89 -19.41 12.70
CA PRO A 8 -4.90 -19.95 14.07
C PRO A 8 -5.58 -19.07 15.12
N TYR A 9 -5.44 -17.74 15.04
CA TYR A 9 -6.13 -16.85 15.98
C TYR A 9 -7.64 -16.88 15.78
N LEU A 10 -8.10 -16.86 14.52
CA LEU A 10 -9.52 -17.02 14.19
C LEU A 10 -10.09 -18.31 14.75
N ASN A 11 -9.36 -19.42 14.59
CA ASN A 11 -9.79 -20.72 15.09
C ASN A 11 -9.88 -20.71 16.63
N ALA A 12 -8.86 -20.21 17.32
CA ALA A 12 -8.84 -20.15 18.79
C ALA A 12 -9.93 -19.24 19.37
N VAL A 13 -10.19 -18.09 18.73
CA VAL A 13 -11.25 -17.16 19.15
C VAL A 13 -12.62 -17.77 18.88
N GLY A 14 -12.82 -18.40 17.72
CA GLY A 14 -14.08 -19.06 17.38
C GLY A 14 -14.43 -20.22 18.32
N THR A 15 -13.42 -20.92 18.86
CA THR A 15 -13.64 -22.01 19.83
C THR A 15 -13.86 -21.50 21.25
N VAL A 16 -13.05 -20.56 21.74
CA VAL A 16 -13.09 -20.11 23.14
C VAL A 16 -14.13 -19.01 23.36
N LEU A 17 -14.31 -18.12 22.39
CA LEU A 17 -15.16 -16.93 22.47
C LEU A 17 -16.21 -16.94 21.35
N SER A 18 -17.00 -18.01 21.26
CA SER A 18 -17.94 -18.27 20.17
C SER A 18 -19.01 -17.18 19.95
N LYS A 19 -19.30 -16.36 20.96
CA LYS A 19 -20.23 -15.22 20.87
C LYS A 19 -19.55 -13.87 20.60
N ALA A 20 -18.23 -13.81 20.60
CA ALA A 20 -17.50 -12.57 20.38
C ALA A 20 -17.40 -12.27 18.89
N GLU A 21 -17.68 -11.03 18.51
CA GLU A 21 -17.39 -10.54 17.17
C GLU A 21 -15.88 -10.43 16.96
N ILE A 22 -15.40 -10.91 15.82
CA ILE A 22 -13.99 -10.82 15.44
C ILE A 22 -13.78 -9.54 14.62
N VAL A 23 -12.88 -8.69 15.11
CA VAL A 23 -12.44 -7.48 14.43
C VAL A 23 -10.95 -7.60 14.16
N PHE A 24 -10.51 -7.36 12.93
CA PHE A 24 -9.07 -7.36 12.63
C PHE A 24 -8.42 -6.05 13.06
N ASP A 25 -7.22 -6.15 13.61
CA ASP A 25 -6.45 -4.96 13.93
C ASP A 25 -6.11 -4.17 12.66
N LYS A 26 -6.45 -2.88 12.67
CA LYS A 26 -6.20 -1.96 11.57
C LYS A 26 -4.73 -1.90 11.15
N PHE A 27 -3.79 -2.19 12.06
CA PHE A 27 -2.36 -2.21 11.78
C PHE A 27 -2.03 -3.30 10.76
N HIS A 28 -2.46 -4.55 10.98
CA HIS A 28 -2.20 -5.66 10.08
C HIS A 28 -2.84 -5.44 8.71
N VAL A 29 -4.09 -4.97 8.69
CA VAL A 29 -4.79 -4.63 7.43
C VAL A 29 -4.00 -3.57 6.64
N ARG A 30 -3.56 -2.50 7.31
CA ARG A 30 -2.78 -1.42 6.66
C ARG A 30 -1.40 -1.89 6.21
N GLN A 31 -0.76 -2.78 6.96
CA GLN A 31 0.54 -3.33 6.62
C GLN A 31 0.46 -4.19 5.36
N HIS A 32 -0.52 -5.10 5.27
CA HIS A 32 -0.76 -5.91 4.07
C HIS A 32 -1.10 -5.05 2.85
N ALA A 33 -1.97 -4.05 3.01
CA ALA A 33 -2.29 -3.12 1.92
C ALA A 33 -1.05 -2.33 1.45
N SER A 34 -0.21 -1.88 2.39
CA SER A 34 1.03 -1.16 2.05
C SER A 34 2.03 -2.05 1.32
N ALA A 35 2.18 -3.31 1.73
CA ALA A 35 3.05 -4.28 1.06
C ALA A 35 2.58 -4.56 -0.37
N ALA A 36 1.28 -4.83 -0.57
CA ALA A 36 0.70 -5.05 -1.89
C ALA A 36 0.88 -3.84 -2.82
N LEU A 37 0.69 -2.61 -2.31
CA LEU A 37 0.93 -1.39 -3.07
C LEU A 37 2.41 -1.24 -3.47
N ASP A 38 3.33 -1.60 -2.58
CA ASP A 38 4.76 -1.53 -2.86
C ASP A 38 5.22 -2.55 -3.91
N ASP A 39 4.60 -3.74 -3.94
CA ASP A 39 4.86 -4.76 -4.94
C ASP A 39 4.37 -4.32 -6.33
N VAL A 40 3.15 -3.80 -6.43
CA VAL A 40 2.64 -3.23 -7.69
C VAL A 40 3.52 -2.07 -8.15
N ARG A 41 3.89 -1.16 -7.24
CA ARG A 41 4.82 -0.06 -7.55
C ARG A 41 6.15 -0.57 -8.09
N ARG A 42 6.70 -1.64 -7.50
CA ARG A 42 7.94 -2.26 -7.96
C ARG A 42 7.79 -2.85 -9.37
N GLN A 43 6.71 -3.59 -9.62
CA GLN A 43 6.41 -4.14 -10.94
C GLN A 43 6.29 -3.05 -12.01
N GLU A 44 5.53 -1.99 -11.71
CA GLU A 44 5.34 -0.85 -12.62
C GLU A 44 6.65 -0.10 -12.89
N PHE A 45 7.50 0.06 -11.88
CA PHE A 45 8.81 0.69 -12.03
C PHE A 45 9.73 -0.11 -12.98
N PHE A 46 9.73 -1.44 -12.89
CA PHE A 46 10.51 -2.28 -13.80
C PHE A 46 9.90 -2.33 -15.21
N ARG A 47 8.57 -2.38 -15.31
CA ARG A 47 7.85 -2.41 -16.60
C ARG A 47 8.06 -1.14 -17.42
N ALA A 48 8.00 0.03 -16.80
CA ALA A 48 8.04 1.31 -17.48
C ALA A 48 9.45 1.75 -17.95
N GLY A 49 10.44 0.86 -17.90
CA GLY A 49 11.69 0.99 -18.63
C GLY A 49 12.57 2.18 -18.21
N ALA A 50 13.23 2.82 -19.16
CA ALA A 50 14.19 3.91 -18.89
C ALA A 50 13.51 5.17 -18.32
N VAL A 51 12.34 5.54 -18.84
CA VAL A 51 11.61 6.77 -18.48
C VAL A 51 11.23 6.79 -16.99
N MET A 52 10.65 5.70 -16.47
CA MET A 52 10.33 5.62 -15.05
C MET A 52 11.55 5.37 -14.16
N ARG A 53 12.64 4.81 -14.70
CA ARG A 53 13.91 4.73 -13.96
C ARG A 53 14.58 6.08 -13.75
N GLU A 54 14.40 7.01 -14.67
CA GLU A 54 14.87 8.39 -14.54
C GLU A 54 13.97 9.17 -13.57
N HIS A 55 12.66 9.24 -13.84
CA HIS A 55 11.75 10.07 -13.07
C HIS A 55 11.39 9.48 -11.69
N GLY A 56 11.24 8.15 -11.60
CA GLY A 56 10.74 7.45 -10.42
C GLY A 56 11.81 7.12 -9.36
N ARG A 57 13.11 7.29 -9.67
CA ARG A 57 14.19 6.96 -8.73
C ARG A 57 14.11 7.83 -7.47
N GLY A 58 14.18 7.17 -6.31
CA GLY A 58 14.07 7.85 -5.01
C GLY A 58 12.67 8.35 -4.66
N LYS A 59 11.65 8.10 -5.49
CA LYS A 59 10.28 8.59 -5.29
C LYS A 59 9.33 7.58 -4.66
N ARG A 60 9.83 6.44 -4.14
CA ARG A 60 9.02 5.39 -3.47
C ARG A 60 8.08 5.97 -2.42
N TRP A 61 8.61 6.70 -1.45
CA TRP A 61 7.81 7.27 -0.36
C TRP A 61 6.84 8.36 -0.83
N LEU A 62 7.18 9.07 -1.91
CA LEU A 62 6.27 10.06 -2.50
C LEU A 62 5.07 9.37 -3.16
N LEU A 63 5.29 8.27 -3.87
CA LEU A 63 4.23 7.45 -4.50
C LEU A 63 3.30 6.77 -3.49
N LEU A 64 3.82 6.40 -2.31
CA LEU A 64 3.04 5.77 -1.25
C LEU A 64 2.35 6.77 -0.31
N ARG A 65 2.62 8.07 -0.45
CA ARG A 65 1.98 9.09 0.39
C ARG A 65 0.52 9.30 -0.03
N ARG A 66 -0.34 9.49 0.97
CA ARG A 66 -1.74 9.83 0.77
C ARG A 66 -1.85 11.15 0.00
N TRP A 67 -2.49 11.13 -1.16
CA TRP A 67 -2.68 12.31 -2.04
C TRP A 67 -3.16 13.57 -1.30
N LYS A 68 -4.11 13.41 -0.37
CA LYS A 68 -4.69 14.51 0.42
C LYS A 68 -3.67 15.24 1.30
N THR A 69 -2.51 14.65 1.59
CA THR A 69 -1.46 15.21 2.45
C THR A 69 -0.21 15.64 1.68
N VAL A 70 -0.28 15.65 0.34
CA VAL A 70 0.80 16.07 -0.55
C VAL A 70 0.43 17.41 -1.18
N HIS A 71 1.27 18.42 -0.99
CA HIS A 71 1.04 19.79 -1.44
C HIS A 71 2.28 20.37 -2.14
N GLY A 72 2.09 21.50 -2.82
CA GLY A 72 3.16 22.28 -3.43
C GLY A 72 3.98 21.49 -4.46
N SER A 73 5.30 21.62 -4.38
CA SER A 73 6.26 20.98 -5.29
C SER A 73 6.10 19.46 -5.36
N LYS A 74 5.86 18.81 -4.21
CA LYS A 74 5.68 17.35 -4.12
C LYS A 74 4.42 16.88 -4.88
N ARG A 75 3.37 17.71 -4.95
CA ARG A 75 2.16 17.36 -5.71
C ARG A 75 2.37 17.45 -7.21
N ARG A 76 3.11 18.47 -7.67
CA ARG A 76 3.52 18.59 -9.07
C ARG A 76 4.40 17.42 -9.49
N GLU A 77 5.37 17.08 -8.65
CA GLU A 77 6.25 15.93 -8.86
C GLU A 77 5.46 14.61 -8.98
N LEU A 78 4.47 14.39 -8.12
CA LEU A 78 3.59 13.22 -8.21
C LEU A 78 2.77 13.21 -9.51
N GLN A 79 2.28 14.37 -9.97
CA GLN A 79 1.58 14.47 -11.25
C GLN A 79 2.48 14.13 -12.44
N THR A 80 3.75 14.56 -12.43
CA THR A 80 4.73 14.18 -13.45
C THR A 80 4.97 12.68 -13.47
N LEU A 81 5.11 12.06 -12.29
CA LEU A 81 5.24 10.60 -12.17
C LEU A 81 4.01 9.86 -12.70
N PHE A 82 2.80 10.35 -12.40
CA PHE A 82 1.57 9.76 -12.94
C PHE A 82 1.44 9.93 -14.44
N ALA A 83 1.88 11.08 -14.98
CA ALA A 83 1.88 11.32 -16.42
C ALA A 83 2.81 10.34 -17.15
N ALA A 84 3.99 10.08 -16.59
CA ALA A 84 4.96 9.13 -17.14
C ALA A 84 4.50 7.67 -17.04
N ASN A 85 3.61 7.34 -16.09
CA ASN A 85 3.05 6.00 -15.90
C ASN A 85 1.66 5.80 -16.54
N ARG A 86 1.14 6.77 -17.31
CA ARG A 86 -0.13 6.58 -18.02
C ARG A 86 0.04 5.50 -19.08
N ARG A 87 -0.76 4.43 -18.96
CA ARG A 87 -0.88 3.39 -19.98
C ARG A 87 -1.40 4.04 -21.27
N ARG A 88 -0.66 3.90 -22.36
CA ARG A 88 -1.24 4.00 -23.71
C ARG A 88 -2.06 2.75 -23.97
#